data_AF-A0A2S5TI08-F1
#
_entry.id   AF-A0A2S5TI08-F1
#
_cell.length_a   1.000
_cell.length_b   1.000
_cell.length_c   1.000
_cell.angle_alpha   90.00
_cell.angle_beta   90.00
_cell.angle_gamma   90.00
#
_symmetry.space_group_name_H-M   'P 1'
#
loop_
_entity.id
_entity.type
_entity.pdbx_description
1 polymer ?
#
loop_
_entity_poly.entity_id
_entity_poly.type
_entity_poly.pdbx_seq_one_letter_code
_entity_poly.pdbx_strand_id
1 'polypeptide(L)'
;MDNREGEMATSGIHFGEGVVLVRDWDVSQFIRAVAIHCEEYLKRESTAGWLLDACLAWMDDFDSSAPGVRDMELDEALAEIQRKTMFVDYLRWLKKQDANDKYDHQSVLKTIDKVLRLMGNAD
;
A
#
# COMPACT_ATOMS: atom_id res chain seq x y z
N MET A 1 -3.55 -36.00 5.77
CA MET A 1 -3.34 -34.84 4.89
C MET A 1 -3.80 -33.64 5.68
N ASP A 2 -2.83 -32.91 6.23
CA ASP A 2 -3.01 -31.77 7.11
C ASP A 2 -3.37 -30.57 6.21
N ASN A 3 -4.66 -30.37 5.93
CA ASN A 3 -5.15 -29.15 5.31
C ASN A 3 -5.09 -28.04 6.38
N ARG A 4 -3.90 -27.49 6.58
CA ARG A 4 -3.81 -26.14 7.12
C ARG A 4 -4.28 -25.21 6.01
N GLU A 5 -5.58 -24.98 5.99
CA GLU A 5 -6.09 -23.65 5.69
C GLU A 5 -5.28 -22.72 6.60
N GLY A 6 -4.19 -22.15 6.06
CA GLY A 6 -3.52 -21.06 6.72
C GLY A 6 -4.61 -20.03 6.95
N GLU A 7 -4.97 -19.81 8.20
CA GLU A 7 -5.87 -18.74 8.61
C GLU A 7 -5.50 -17.54 7.76
N MET A 8 -6.43 -17.06 6.93
CA MET A 8 -6.18 -15.92 6.05
C MET A 8 -6.01 -14.71 6.95
N ALA A 9 -4.79 -14.56 7.44
CA ALA A 9 -4.37 -13.49 8.30
C ALA A 9 -4.78 -12.18 7.62
N THR A 10 -5.45 -11.35 8.40
CA THR A 10 -6.03 -10.10 7.94
C THR A 10 -5.21 -8.99 8.55
N SER A 11 -4.78 -8.06 7.70
CA SER A 11 -4.05 -6.85 8.07
C SER A 11 -4.97 -5.64 7.93
N GLY A 12 -4.73 -4.62 8.73
CA GLY A 12 -5.34 -3.29 8.59
C GLY A 12 -4.45 -2.34 7.80
N ILE A 13 -5.06 -1.53 6.93
CA ILE A 13 -4.43 -0.30 6.45
C ILE A 13 -5.18 0.85 7.13
N HIS A 14 -4.44 1.66 7.89
CA HIS A 14 -5.00 2.70 8.76
C HIS A 14 -4.69 4.09 8.23
N PHE A 15 -5.68 4.98 8.34
CA PHE A 15 -5.54 6.40 8.02
C PHE A 15 -6.59 7.22 8.77
N GLY A 16 -6.14 8.14 9.62
CA GLY A 16 -6.99 8.86 10.55
C GLY A 16 -7.71 7.90 11.50
N GLU A 17 -9.03 8.06 11.62
CA GLU A 17 -9.87 7.14 12.41
C GLU A 17 -10.37 5.93 11.60
N GLY A 18 -9.99 5.83 10.32
CA GLY A 18 -10.48 4.80 9.41
C GLY A 18 -9.49 3.64 9.25
N VAL A 19 -10.05 2.45 9.01
CA VAL A 19 -9.30 1.23 8.71
C VAL A 19 -9.96 0.48 7.55
N VAL A 20 -9.14 -0.10 6.67
CA VAL A 20 -9.61 -1.10 5.72
C VAL A 20 -8.93 -2.43 5.97
N LEU A 21 -9.74 -3.48 6.07
CA LEU A 21 -9.26 -4.85 6.26
C LEU A 21 -8.96 -5.49 4.90
N VAL A 22 -7.77 -6.09 4.81
CA VAL A 22 -7.22 -6.74 3.62
C VAL A 22 -6.49 -8.01 4.05
N ARG A 23 -6.35 -8.98 3.14
CA ARG A 23 -5.55 -10.17 3.45
C ARG A 23 -4.09 -9.73 3.58
N ASP A 24 -3.32 -10.34 4.47
CA ASP A 24 -1.88 -10.10 4.60
C ASP A 24 -1.15 -10.19 3.25
N TRP A 25 -1.56 -11.15 2.42
CA TRP A 25 -1.05 -11.29 1.05
C TRP A 25 -1.28 -10.01 0.23
N ASP A 26 -2.48 -9.43 0.29
CA ASP A 26 -2.85 -8.25 -0.49
C ASP A 26 -2.04 -7.02 -0.05
N VAL A 27 -1.77 -6.86 1.26
CA VAL A 27 -0.87 -5.82 1.78
C VAL A 27 0.55 -6.00 1.25
N SER A 28 1.07 -7.22 1.28
CA SER A 28 2.41 -7.51 0.75
C SER A 28 2.51 -7.16 -0.75
N GLN A 29 1.49 -7.52 -1.54
CA GLN A 29 1.47 -7.18 -2.96
C GLN A 29 1.39 -5.67 -3.18
N PHE A 30 0.59 -4.98 -2.37
CA PHE A 30 0.45 -3.54 -2.41
C PHE A 30 1.78 -2.82 -2.11
N ILE A 31 2.43 -3.12 -0.98
CA ILE A 31 3.72 -2.53 -0.60
C ILE A 31 4.78 -2.80 -1.70
N ARG A 32 4.84 -4.02 -2.25
CA ARG A 32 5.74 -4.36 -3.36
C ARG A 32 5.48 -3.50 -4.60
N ALA A 33 4.22 -3.35 -5.01
CA ALA A 33 3.87 -2.54 -6.17
C ALA A 33 4.24 -1.07 -5.96
N VAL A 34 3.95 -0.53 -4.76
CA VAL A 34 4.35 0.83 -4.39
C VAL A 34 5.87 0.97 -4.49
N ALA A 35 6.65 0.05 -3.91
CA ALA A 35 8.11 0.13 -3.93
C ALA A 35 8.71 0.02 -5.34
N ILE A 36 8.21 -0.92 -6.17
CA ILE A 36 8.72 -1.16 -7.54
C ILE A 36 8.54 0.08 -8.43
N HIS A 37 7.40 0.76 -8.29
CA HIS A 37 7.03 1.87 -9.15
C HIS A 37 7.41 3.24 -8.58
N CYS A 38 7.86 3.29 -7.33
CA CYS A 38 8.26 4.53 -6.65
C CYS A 38 9.37 5.26 -7.41
N GLU A 39 10.40 4.54 -7.88
CA GLU A 39 11.52 5.17 -8.60
C GLU A 39 11.07 5.85 -9.90
N GLU A 40 10.17 5.21 -10.66
CA GLU A 40 9.65 5.78 -11.89
C GLU A 40 8.81 7.04 -11.60
N TYR A 41 8.00 7.02 -10.55
CA TYR A 41 7.23 8.18 -10.14
C TYR A 41 8.12 9.33 -9.67
N LEU A 42 9.18 9.05 -8.90
CA LEU A 42 10.14 10.06 -8.43
C LEU A 42 10.87 10.78 -9.57
N LYS A 43 11.08 10.11 -10.71
CA LYS A 43 11.64 10.75 -11.92
C LYS A 43 10.70 11.81 -12.50
N ARG A 44 9.40 11.70 -12.26
CA ARG A 44 8.36 12.64 -12.71
C ARG A 44 8.11 13.72 -11.65
N GLU A 45 8.09 13.32 -10.38
CA GLU A 45 7.81 14.19 -9.24
C GLU A 45 8.91 14.10 -8.19
N SER A 46 9.96 14.90 -8.38
CA SER A 46 11.15 14.91 -7.52
C SER A 46 10.88 15.26 -6.05
N THR A 47 9.76 15.93 -5.75
CA THR A 47 9.33 16.27 -4.39
C THR A 47 8.71 15.09 -3.64
N ALA A 48 8.46 13.96 -4.31
CA ALA A 48 7.88 12.77 -3.71
C ALA A 48 8.89 11.91 -2.93
N GLY A 49 10.10 12.42 -2.62
CA GLY A 49 11.16 11.66 -1.95
C GLY A 49 10.71 10.98 -0.65
N TRP A 50 9.79 11.61 0.08
CA TRP A 50 9.16 11.05 1.28
C TRP A 50 8.46 9.69 1.05
N LEU A 51 7.99 9.42 -0.17
CA LEU A 51 7.31 8.17 -0.51
C LEU A 51 8.28 6.99 -0.45
N LEU A 52 9.55 7.20 -0.79
CA LEU A 52 10.58 6.16 -0.68
C LEU A 52 10.82 5.80 0.78
N ASP A 53 10.95 6.81 1.64
CA ASP A 53 11.13 6.61 3.08
C ASP A 53 9.92 5.87 3.69
N ALA A 54 8.70 6.26 3.29
CA ALA A 54 7.48 5.58 3.71
C ALA A 54 7.44 4.11 3.24
N CYS A 55 7.84 3.82 2.00
CA CYS A 55 7.91 2.45 1.49
C CYS A 55 8.87 1.59 2.30
N LEU A 56 10.04 2.13 2.65
CA LEU A 56 11.03 1.42 3.46
C LEU A 56 10.49 1.11 4.85
N ALA A 57 9.84 2.08 5.50
CA ALA A 57 9.21 1.88 6.80
C ALA A 57 8.12 0.78 6.74
N TRP A 58 7.21 0.86 5.77
CA TRP A 58 6.15 -0.14 5.61
C TRP A 58 6.68 -1.55 5.32
N MET A 59 7.79 -1.67 4.58
CA MET A 59 8.43 -2.97 4.35
C MET A 59 9.04 -3.53 5.64
N ASP A 60 9.73 -2.69 6.42
CA ASP A 60 10.33 -3.10 7.70
C ASP A 60 9.27 -3.51 8.73
N ASP A 61 8.18 -2.75 8.84
CA ASP A 61 7.03 -3.07 9.70
C ASP A 61 6.39 -4.41 9.29
N PHE A 62 6.21 -4.63 7.98
CA PHE A 62 5.62 -5.86 7.46
C PHE A 62 6.50 -7.09 7.71
N ASP A 63 7.82 -6.97 7.54
CA ASP A 63 8.77 -8.08 7.70
C ASP A 63 9.07 -8.37 9.17
N SER A 64 9.02 -7.36 10.05
CA SER A 64 9.23 -7.51 11.49
C SER A 64 8.00 -8.04 12.24
N SER A 65 6.81 -7.93 11.64
CA SER A 65 5.54 -8.32 12.25
C SER A 65 5.12 -9.77 11.94
N ALA A 66 4.54 -10.42 12.96
CA ALA A 66 3.93 -11.73 12.77
C ALA A 66 2.74 -11.67 11.78
N PRO A 67 2.44 -12.74 11.05
CA PRO A 67 1.24 -12.78 10.22
C PRO A 67 -0.02 -12.43 11.02
N GLY A 68 -0.89 -11.59 10.47
CA GLY A 68 -2.16 -11.17 11.08
C GLY A 68 -2.07 -9.98 12.03
N VAL A 69 -0.87 -9.42 12.19
CA VAL A 69 -0.63 -8.14 12.88
C VAL A 69 0.17 -7.18 12.02
N ARG A 70 0.18 -7.39 10.69
CA ARG A 70 0.97 -6.62 9.72
C ARG A 70 0.22 -5.39 9.24
N ASP A 71 -0.10 -4.54 10.20
CA ASP A 71 -0.83 -3.31 9.93
C ASP A 71 0.08 -2.29 9.23
N MET A 72 -0.51 -1.52 8.32
CA MET A 72 0.16 -0.47 7.58
C MET A 72 -0.41 0.88 8.00
N GLU A 73 0.43 1.70 8.62
CA GLU A 73 0.08 3.03 9.10
C GLU A 73 0.41 4.09 8.04
N LEU A 74 -0.60 4.82 7.56
CA LEU A 74 -0.42 5.87 6.55
C LEU A 74 -0.25 7.27 7.16
N ASP A 75 -0.67 7.48 8.41
CA ASP A 75 -0.79 8.83 8.98
C ASP A 75 0.55 9.58 9.11
N GLU A 76 1.61 8.89 9.50
CA GLU A 76 2.94 9.51 9.62
C GLU A 76 3.46 9.96 8.24
N ALA A 77 3.40 9.06 7.25
CA ALA A 77 3.85 9.35 5.90
C ALA A 77 3.02 10.46 5.23
N LEU A 78 1.73 10.52 5.55
CA LEU A 78 0.75 11.42 4.92
C LEU A 78 0.31 12.56 5.84
N ALA A 79 1.11 12.95 6.82
CA ALA A 79 0.74 14.00 7.79
C ALA A 79 0.41 15.35 7.11
N GLU A 80 1.10 15.67 6.02
CA GLU A 80 0.94 16.91 5.27
C GLU A 80 -0.12 16.75 4.15
N ILE A 81 -0.96 17.78 3.97
CA ILE A 81 -1.99 17.79 2.90
C ILE A 81 -1.37 17.56 1.51
N GLN A 82 -0.20 18.16 1.24
CA GLN A 82 0.48 17.97 -0.03
C GLN A 82 0.85 16.51 -0.28
N ARG A 83 1.37 15.81 0.75
CA ARG A 83 1.72 14.38 0.64
C ARG A 83 0.48 13.52 0.41
N LYS A 84 -0.65 13.83 1.06
CA LYS A 84 -1.94 13.16 0.80
C LYS A 84 -2.33 13.26 -0.66
N THR A 85 -2.31 14.47 -1.22
CA THR A 85 -2.64 14.70 -2.63
C THR A 85 -1.69 13.94 -3.56
N MET A 86 -0.38 14.05 -3.32
CA MET A 86 0.62 13.33 -4.11
C MET A 86 0.46 11.81 -4.02
N PHE A 87 0.11 11.27 -2.86
CA PHE A 87 -0.14 9.84 -2.70
C PHE A 87 -1.37 9.39 -3.47
N VAL A 88 -2.46 10.16 -3.43
CA VAL A 88 -3.66 9.88 -4.23
C VAL A 88 -3.33 9.88 -5.72
N ASP A 89 -2.57 10.87 -6.19
CA ASP A 89 -2.13 10.96 -7.58
C ASP A 89 -1.20 9.80 -7.96
N TYR A 90 -0.29 9.42 -7.06
CA TYR A 90 0.57 8.24 -7.19
C TYR A 90 -0.27 6.97 -7.35
N LEU A 91 -1.23 6.73 -6.46
CA LEU A 91 -2.10 5.55 -6.52
C LEU A 91 -2.93 5.50 -7.81
N ARG A 92 -3.46 6.64 -8.27
CA ARG A 92 -4.16 6.75 -9.56
C ARG A 92 -3.25 6.50 -10.75
N TRP A 93 -2.01 6.96 -10.68
CA TRP A 93 -0.99 6.67 -11.69
C TRP A 93 -0.59 5.20 -11.68
N LEU A 94 -0.44 4.60 -10.50
CA LEU A 94 -0.10 3.18 -10.30
C LEU A 94 -1.16 2.25 -10.90
N LYS A 95 -2.45 2.58 -10.77
CA LYS A 95 -3.56 1.85 -11.41
C LYS A 95 -3.46 1.77 -12.93
N LYS A 96 -2.73 2.70 -13.57
CA LYS A 96 -2.56 2.78 -15.03
C LYS A 96 -1.29 2.08 -15.51
N GLN A 97 -0.43 1.60 -14.60
CA GLN A 97 0.76 0.87 -14.98
C GLN A 97 0.41 -0.53 -15.44
N ASP A 98 1.20 -1.04 -16.38
CA ASP A 98 1.06 -2.40 -16.87
C ASP A 98 1.23 -3.43 -15.75
N ALA A 99 0.60 -4.59 -15.92
CA ALA A 99 0.80 -5.71 -15.02
C ALA A 99 2.28 -6.11 -14.99
N ASN A 100 2.77 -6.39 -13.79
CA ASN A 100 4.15 -6.80 -13.53
C ASN A 100 4.11 -8.20 -12.90
N ASP A 101 5.06 -9.06 -13.23
CA ASP A 101 5.15 -10.42 -12.69
C ASP A 101 5.67 -10.47 -11.24
N LYS A 102 6.14 -9.35 -10.70
CA LYS A 102 6.66 -9.23 -9.33
C LYS A 102 5.59 -9.04 -8.25
N TYR A 103 4.34 -8.80 -8.63
CA TYR A 103 3.20 -8.69 -7.71
C TYR A 103 1.88 -9.12 -8.36
N ASP A 104 0.89 -9.51 -7.57
CA ASP A 104 -0.45 -9.79 -8.08
C ASP A 104 -1.21 -8.49 -8.42
N HIS A 105 -1.25 -8.14 -9.71
CA HIS A 105 -1.83 -6.87 -10.18
C HIS A 105 -3.30 -6.69 -9.76
N GLN A 106 -4.12 -7.75 -9.78
CA GLN A 106 -5.53 -7.66 -9.41
C GLN A 106 -5.73 -7.37 -7.92
N SER A 107 -4.92 -7.98 -7.04
CA SER A 107 -4.94 -7.73 -5.60
C SER A 107 -4.47 -6.29 -5.30
N VAL A 108 -3.47 -5.80 -6.03
CA VAL A 108 -3.01 -4.41 -5.92
C VAL A 108 -4.12 -3.43 -6.31
N LEU A 109 -4.77 -3.60 -7.47
CA LEU A 109 -5.86 -2.72 -7.89
C LEU A 109 -6.99 -2.64 -6.85
N LYS A 110 -7.43 -3.79 -6.32
CA LYS A 110 -8.45 -3.85 -5.28
C LYS A 110 -8.01 -3.14 -3.99
N THR A 111 -6.74 -3.29 -3.62
CA THR A 111 -6.18 -2.64 -2.42
C THR A 111 -6.10 -1.13 -2.62
N ILE A 112 -5.66 -0.66 -3.80
CA ILE A 112 -5.66 0.76 -4.15
C ILE A 112 -7.09 1.33 -4.04
N ASP A 113 -8.10 0.65 -4.59
CA ASP A 113 -9.48 1.13 -4.52
C ASP A 113 -9.99 1.26 -3.07
N LYS A 114 -9.60 0.31 -2.20
CA LYS A 114 -9.91 0.38 -0.76
C LYS A 114 -9.21 1.56 -0.08
N VAL A 115 -7.92 1.78 -0.36
CA VAL A 115 -7.14 2.89 0.22
C VAL A 115 -7.67 4.24 -0.27
N LEU A 116 -7.97 4.38 -1.56
CA LEU A 116 -8.57 5.61 -2.09
C LEU A 116 -9.93 5.90 -1.43
N ARG A 117 -10.78 4.88 -1.23
CA ARG A 117 -12.04 5.03 -0.49
C ARG A 117 -11.81 5.44 0.96
N LEU A 118 -10.86 4.81 1.65
CA LEU A 118 -10.47 5.14 3.02
C LEU A 118 -10.05 6.61 3.13
N MET A 119 -9.31 7.11 2.15
CA MET A 119 -8.88 8.50 2.07
C MET A 119 -9.97 9.47 1.56
N GLY A 120 -11.20 9.02 1.31
CA GLY A 120 -12.28 9.86 0.78
C GLY A 120 -12.12 10.27 -0.69
N ASN A 121 -11.31 9.54 -1.46
CA ASN A 121 -10.93 9.82 -2.85
C ASN A 121 -11.35 8.69 -3.81
N ALA A 122 -12.49 8.05 -3.54
CA ALA A 122 -13.05 7.04 -4.43
C ALA A 122 -13.46 7.67 -5.78
N ASP A 123 -13.06 7.05 -6.89
CA ASP A 123 -13.54 7.39 -8.22
C ASP A 123 -14.93 6.75 -8.48
#